data_AF-A0A1V6ETN8-F1
#
_entry.id   AF-A0A1V6ETN8-F1
#
_cell.length_a   1.000
_cell.length_b   1.000
_cell.length_c   1.000
_cell.angle_alpha   90.00
_cell.angle_beta   90.00
_cell.angle_gamma   90.00
#
_symmetry.space_group_name_H-M   'P 1'
#
loop_
_entity.id
_entity.type
_entity.pdbx_description
1 polymer ?
#
loop_
_entity_poly.entity_id
_entity_poly.type
_entity_poly.pdbx_seq_one_letter_code
_entity_poly.pdbx_strand_id
1 'polypeptide(L)'
;MMYRRAVVSTGGGKGRINTEHLLFFAVFLGLCFITVSAWPMGEETFGNKPLGDGNYTDWPGIMPLINDEHRVYSNWCNGNEYFYYLGDTETLNQFLALFAALESPAHEVTFRPGPGRAQSFHNDRPIPIDWQMHLVGGIVAQMIDFEGTADVWDMHPTLTVYLTEKGRIQLDKVTLPEKVTVLQMADLRDKYRKALQSDHPRMHADTVTKLAAEDNLNIENIPLIAGVLKDNDVYARICAVVSLGRFGALAKSALPELQEASRSEDHQVSACAKESIKKITNAPDLTDDIERFRKIEAHIDGLLKQARSGESARLEQKTSAETR
;
A
#
# COMPACT_ATOMS: atom_id res chain seq x y z
N MET A 1 -24.05 35.05 44.84
CA MET A 1 -24.38 35.29 43.42
C MET A 1 -25.29 34.15 42.97
N MET A 2 -26.60 34.39 42.99
CA MET A 2 -27.64 33.38 42.75
C MET A 2 -27.99 33.31 41.27
N TYR A 3 -27.94 32.11 40.69
CA TYR A 3 -28.50 31.80 39.38
C TYR A 3 -30.02 32.02 39.40
N ARG A 4 -30.51 33.02 38.64
CA ARG A 4 -31.93 33.11 38.28
C ARG A 4 -32.19 32.19 37.08
N ARG A 5 -32.96 31.13 37.29
CA ARG A 5 -33.58 30.34 36.21
C ARG A 5 -34.50 31.26 35.42
N ALA A 6 -34.24 31.44 34.11
CA ALA A 6 -35.21 32.01 33.20
C ALA A 6 -36.35 31.01 33.00
N VAL A 7 -37.51 31.30 33.58
CA VAL A 7 -38.75 30.58 33.30
C VAL A 7 -39.24 31.08 31.94
N VAL A 8 -39.11 30.25 30.90
CA VAL A 8 -39.78 30.50 29.63
C VAL A 8 -41.25 30.09 29.81
N SER A 9 -42.11 31.08 29.95
CA SER A 9 -43.55 30.92 29.83
C SER A 9 -43.88 30.60 28.38
N THR A 10 -44.19 29.34 28.07
CA THR A 10 -44.87 29.00 26.81
C THR A 10 -46.32 29.42 26.94
N GLY A 11 -46.60 30.69 26.63
CA GLY A 11 -47.97 31.12 26.36
C GLY A 11 -48.54 30.22 25.27
N GLY A 12 -49.73 29.66 25.52
CA GLY A 12 -50.44 28.76 24.62
C GLY A 12 -50.88 29.43 23.32
N GLY A 13 -49.93 29.88 22.51
CA GLY A 13 -50.12 30.25 21.12
C GLY A 13 -49.94 29.00 20.28
N LYS A 14 -51.00 28.59 19.57
CA LYS A 14 -50.88 27.67 18.44
C LYS A 14 -49.97 28.33 17.39
N GLY A 15 -48.66 28.11 17.50
CA GLY A 15 -47.69 28.51 16.50
C GLY A 15 -48.02 27.79 15.21
N ARG A 16 -48.68 28.47 14.28
CA ARG A 16 -48.78 28.00 12.90
C ARG A 16 -47.35 27.94 12.37
N ILE A 17 -46.91 26.75 11.99
CA ILE A 17 -45.69 26.61 11.20
C ILE A 17 -45.99 27.26 9.86
N ASN A 18 -45.44 28.45 9.64
CA ASN A 18 -45.64 29.18 8.39
C ASN A 18 -44.95 28.40 7.25
N THR A 19 -45.50 28.50 6.05
CA THR A 19 -45.08 27.74 4.86
C THR A 19 -43.59 27.89 4.57
N GLU A 20 -42.99 29.03 4.90
CA GLU A 20 -41.56 29.30 4.76
C GLU A 20 -40.69 28.44 5.71
N HIS A 21 -41.13 28.22 6.95
CA HIS A 21 -40.43 27.31 7.87
C HIS A 21 -40.56 25.86 7.44
N LEU A 22 -41.72 25.47 6.90
CA LEU A 22 -41.92 24.13 6.33
C LEU A 22 -41.05 23.91 5.09
N LEU A 23 -40.92 24.93 4.24
CA LEU A 23 -40.08 24.90 3.04
C LEU A 23 -38.58 24.85 3.41
N PHE A 24 -38.15 25.64 4.39
CA PHE A 24 -36.77 25.62 4.88
C PHE A 24 -36.41 24.27 5.50
N PHE A 25 -37.30 23.70 6.31
CA PHE A 25 -37.11 22.36 6.89
C PHE A 25 -37.14 21.26 5.83
N ALA A 26 -38.01 21.35 4.82
CA ALA A 26 -38.08 20.39 3.72
C ALA A 26 -36.85 20.45 2.79
N VAL A 27 -36.30 21.64 2.54
CA VAL A 27 -35.03 21.81 1.79
C VAL A 27 -33.85 21.27 2.61
N PHE A 28 -33.82 21.52 3.92
CA PHE A 28 -32.75 21.01 4.79
C PHE A 28 -32.81 19.49 4.96
N LEU A 29 -34.00 18.91 5.15
CA LEU A 29 -34.18 17.44 5.13
C LEU A 29 -33.83 16.87 3.74
N GLY A 30 -34.24 17.55 2.67
CA GLY A 30 -33.92 17.16 1.29
C GLY A 30 -32.42 17.10 1.02
N LEU A 31 -31.64 18.05 1.54
CA LEU A 31 -30.17 18.04 1.48
C LEU A 31 -29.56 16.89 2.31
N CYS A 32 -30.15 16.54 3.45
CA CYS A 32 -29.71 15.39 4.25
C CYS A 32 -30.08 14.02 3.63
N PHE A 33 -31.06 13.98 2.72
CA PHE A 33 -31.46 12.79 1.96
C PHE A 33 -30.91 12.75 0.53
N ILE A 34 -30.08 13.74 0.14
CA ILE A 34 -29.12 13.51 -0.94
C ILE A 34 -28.16 12.48 -0.36
N THR A 35 -28.39 11.21 -0.67
CA THR A 35 -27.35 10.21 -0.60
C THR A 35 -26.22 10.77 -1.45
N VAL A 36 -25.25 11.42 -0.83
CA VAL A 36 -23.99 11.70 -1.47
C VAL A 36 -23.51 10.31 -1.82
N SER A 37 -23.66 9.95 -3.09
CA SER A 37 -22.86 8.89 -3.63
C SER A 37 -21.44 9.36 -3.31
N ALA A 38 -20.82 8.80 -2.29
CA ALA A 38 -19.41 9.03 -2.06
C ALA A 38 -18.73 8.29 -3.21
N TRP A 39 -18.60 8.98 -4.35
CA TRP A 39 -17.79 8.49 -5.44
C TRP A 39 -16.41 8.25 -4.82
N PRO A 40 -15.84 7.03 -4.90
CA PRO A 40 -14.46 6.84 -4.49
C PRO A 40 -13.62 7.90 -5.23
N MET A 41 -13.07 8.84 -4.46
CA MET A 41 -12.38 9.99 -5.02
C MET A 41 -10.97 9.52 -5.35
N GLY A 42 -10.77 9.22 -6.63
CA GLY A 42 -9.51 8.81 -7.19
C GLY A 42 -9.10 9.77 -8.28
N GLU A 43 -7.86 10.26 -8.23
CA GLU A 43 -7.25 11.01 -9.32
C GLU A 43 -6.01 10.24 -9.78
N GLU A 44 -5.83 10.12 -11.10
CA GLU A 44 -4.59 9.63 -11.68
C GLU A 44 -3.99 10.69 -12.60
N THR A 45 -2.67 10.83 -12.56
CA THR A 45 -1.92 11.76 -13.40
C THR A 45 -0.87 10.98 -14.16
N PHE A 46 -0.88 11.10 -15.49
CA PHE A 46 0.17 10.57 -16.35
C PHE A 46 1.23 11.64 -16.60
N GLY A 47 2.50 11.26 -16.49
CA GLY A 47 3.65 12.17 -16.57
C GLY A 47 3.92 12.90 -15.26
N ASN A 48 4.62 14.03 -15.36
CA ASN A 48 5.19 14.78 -14.24
C ASN A 48 4.54 16.16 -14.04
N LYS A 49 3.28 16.36 -14.47
CA LYS A 49 2.60 17.65 -14.26
C LYS A 49 2.65 18.03 -12.77
N PRO A 50 3.18 19.21 -12.39
CA PRO A 50 3.36 19.57 -10.99
C PRO A 50 2.05 19.48 -10.20
N LEU A 51 2.15 18.92 -9.00
CA LEU A 51 1.07 18.83 -8.02
C LEU A 51 1.27 19.91 -6.94
N GLY A 52 0.15 20.43 -6.43
CA GLY A 52 0.14 21.37 -5.30
C GLY A 52 0.44 20.67 -3.97
N ASP A 53 0.80 21.46 -2.95
CA ASP A 53 1.22 21.00 -1.62
C ASP A 53 0.07 20.75 -0.63
N GLY A 54 -1.15 21.21 -0.94
CA GLY A 54 -2.28 21.18 -0.01
C GLY A 54 -2.69 19.79 0.52
N ASN A 55 -2.38 18.72 -0.21
CA ASN A 55 -2.65 17.34 0.22
C ASN A 55 -1.47 16.69 0.98
N TYR A 56 -0.33 17.39 1.10
CA TYR A 56 0.96 16.83 1.49
C TYR A 56 1.55 17.49 2.74
N THR A 57 0.71 18.15 3.53
CA THR A 57 1.13 18.94 4.70
C THR A 57 1.74 18.11 5.83
N ASP A 58 1.40 16.82 5.90
CA ASP A 58 1.87 15.91 6.96
C ASP A 58 3.35 15.52 6.79
N TRP A 59 3.95 15.84 5.63
CA TRP A 59 5.30 15.41 5.26
C TRP A 59 6.15 16.62 4.82
N PRO A 60 6.66 17.43 5.76
CA PRO A 60 7.46 18.61 5.43
C PRO A 60 8.70 18.24 4.61
N GLY A 61 8.83 18.86 3.43
CA GLY A 61 9.92 18.60 2.50
C GLY A 61 9.64 17.51 1.45
N ILE A 62 8.42 16.99 1.35
CA ILE A 62 8.07 15.94 0.38
C ILE A 62 7.91 16.45 -1.07
N MET A 63 7.61 17.74 -1.25
CA MET A 63 7.24 18.27 -2.57
C MET A 63 8.32 18.09 -3.67
N PRO A 64 9.64 18.21 -3.40
CA PRO A 64 10.67 17.86 -4.37
C PRO A 64 10.61 16.41 -4.86
N LEU A 65 10.21 15.46 -4.01
CA LEU A 65 10.05 14.04 -4.38
C LEU A 65 8.80 13.85 -5.24
N ILE A 66 7.68 14.46 -4.85
CA ILE A 66 6.40 14.36 -5.57
C ILE A 66 6.50 14.99 -6.96
N ASN A 67 7.19 16.12 -7.07
CA ASN A 67 7.36 16.86 -8.32
C ASN A 67 8.70 16.59 -9.01
N ASP A 68 9.36 15.49 -8.67
CA ASP A 68 10.57 15.06 -9.37
C ASP A 68 10.29 14.89 -10.88
N GLU A 69 11.21 15.35 -11.71
CA GLU A 69 11.05 15.36 -13.17
C GLU A 69 10.93 13.96 -13.77
N HIS A 70 11.42 12.93 -13.06
CA HIS A 70 11.37 11.52 -13.44
C HIS A 70 10.05 10.84 -13.10
N ARG A 71 9.08 11.55 -12.49
CA ARG A 71 7.75 11.00 -12.25
C ARG A 71 7.05 10.72 -13.58
N VAL A 72 6.65 9.47 -13.80
CA VAL A 72 5.95 9.05 -15.02
C VAL A 72 4.46 8.81 -14.79
N TYR A 73 4.05 8.61 -13.54
CA TYR A 73 2.67 8.37 -13.17
C TYR A 73 2.47 8.64 -11.68
N SER A 74 1.27 9.04 -11.28
CA SER A 74 0.84 9.00 -9.88
C SER A 74 -0.64 8.74 -9.78
N ASN A 75 -1.05 8.14 -8.67
CA ASN A 75 -2.44 8.05 -8.29
C ASN A 75 -2.64 8.53 -6.85
N TRP A 76 -3.78 9.17 -6.64
CA TRP A 76 -4.29 9.61 -5.36
C TRP A 76 -5.61 8.91 -5.13
N CYS A 77 -5.75 8.16 -4.04
CA CYS A 77 -7.03 7.55 -3.67
C CYS A 77 -7.23 7.68 -2.16
N ASN A 78 -8.00 8.69 -1.75
CA ASN A 78 -8.39 8.90 -0.35
C ASN A 78 -7.22 8.95 0.67
N GLY A 79 -6.02 9.35 0.23
CA GLY A 79 -4.80 9.37 1.05
C GLY A 79 -3.96 8.08 1.03
N ASN A 80 -4.28 7.10 0.16
CA ASN A 80 -3.38 6.00 -0.20
C ASN A 80 -2.78 6.30 -1.57
N GLU A 81 -1.61 6.93 -1.60
CA GLU A 81 -1.07 7.53 -2.81
C GLU A 81 0.21 6.86 -3.26
N TYR A 82 0.34 6.70 -4.58
CA TYR A 82 1.56 6.20 -5.17
C TYR A 82 2.09 7.17 -6.21
N PHE A 83 3.39 7.40 -6.14
CA PHE A 83 4.15 8.14 -7.14
C PHE A 83 5.15 7.17 -7.77
N TYR A 84 5.24 7.23 -9.08
CA TYR A 84 5.96 6.24 -9.87
C TYR A 84 6.96 6.92 -10.79
N TYR A 85 8.17 6.38 -10.82
CA TYR A 85 9.32 7.05 -11.42
C TYR A 85 10.05 6.12 -12.38
N LEU A 86 10.63 6.71 -13.41
CA LEU A 86 11.44 6.03 -14.40
C LEU A 86 12.75 6.80 -14.57
N GLY A 87 13.87 6.13 -14.32
CA GLY A 87 15.18 6.79 -14.29
C GLY A 87 16.32 5.79 -14.29
N ASP A 88 17.45 6.19 -13.73
CA ASP A 88 18.66 5.37 -13.67
C ASP A 88 19.33 5.49 -12.30
N THR A 89 20.54 4.96 -12.20
CA THR A 89 21.27 4.94 -10.92
C THR A 89 21.60 6.34 -10.42
N GLU A 90 21.92 7.28 -11.31
CA GLU A 90 22.29 8.65 -10.94
C GLU A 90 21.08 9.37 -10.38
N THR A 91 19.96 9.29 -11.07
CA THR A 91 18.73 9.98 -10.67
C THR A 91 18.11 9.33 -9.44
N LEU A 92 18.22 8.01 -9.27
CA LEU A 92 17.89 7.34 -8.01
C LEU A 92 18.75 7.85 -6.84
N ASN A 93 20.06 8.02 -7.01
CA ASN A 93 20.93 8.52 -5.94
C ASN A 93 20.56 9.94 -5.52
N GLN A 94 20.20 10.81 -6.47
CA GLN A 94 19.69 12.14 -6.19
C GLN A 94 18.35 12.08 -5.43
N PHE A 95 17.44 11.20 -5.88
CA PHE A 95 16.15 10.97 -5.24
C PHE A 95 16.30 10.46 -3.80
N LEU A 96 17.20 9.51 -3.55
CA LEU A 96 17.50 8.99 -2.22
C LEU A 96 18.04 10.08 -1.28
N ALA A 97 18.86 11.01 -1.79
CA ALA A 97 19.35 12.13 -0.99
C ALA A 97 18.21 13.08 -0.58
N LEU A 98 17.26 13.36 -1.49
CA LEU A 98 16.04 14.11 -1.16
C LEU A 98 15.17 13.35 -0.16
N PHE A 99 15.03 12.04 -0.34
CA PHE A 99 14.25 11.18 0.56
C PHE A 99 14.83 11.21 1.96
N ALA A 100 16.15 11.09 2.12
CA ALA A 100 16.81 11.18 3.43
C ALA A 100 16.71 12.56 4.09
N ALA A 101 16.48 13.62 3.30
CA ALA A 101 16.28 14.98 3.79
C ALA A 101 14.83 15.26 4.22
N LEU A 102 13.87 14.43 3.82
CA LEU A 102 12.46 14.50 4.21
C LEU A 102 12.30 14.42 5.73
N GLU A 103 11.45 15.26 6.31
CA GLU A 103 11.05 15.12 7.71
C GLU A 103 10.05 13.97 7.83
N SER A 104 10.53 12.82 8.33
CA SER A 104 9.78 11.57 8.47
C SER A 104 10.30 10.78 9.68
N PRO A 105 9.45 10.00 10.38
CA PRO A 105 9.92 9.15 11.48
C PRO A 105 10.86 8.03 11.01
N ALA A 106 10.77 7.63 9.74
CA ALA A 106 11.63 6.61 9.14
C ALA A 106 11.84 6.87 7.64
N HIS A 107 12.93 6.30 7.12
CA HIS A 107 13.31 6.39 5.70
C HIS A 107 13.60 4.99 5.18
N GLU A 108 12.54 4.23 4.92
CA GLU A 108 12.65 2.84 4.50
C GLU A 108 12.65 2.70 2.99
N VAL A 109 13.63 1.94 2.49
CA VAL A 109 13.79 1.64 1.06
C VAL A 109 13.87 0.14 0.89
N THR A 110 12.93 -0.41 0.12
CA THR A 110 12.90 -1.84 -0.23
C THR A 110 13.48 -2.04 -1.62
N PHE A 111 14.55 -2.83 -1.72
CA PHE A 111 15.03 -3.33 -3.02
C PHE A 111 14.39 -4.68 -3.30
N ARG A 112 13.79 -4.82 -4.48
CA ARG A 112 13.12 -6.06 -4.87
C ARG A 112 13.29 -6.38 -6.35
N PRO A 113 13.07 -7.64 -6.75
CA PRO A 113 13.09 -7.99 -8.16
C PRO A 113 11.97 -7.28 -8.94
N GLY A 114 12.34 -6.80 -10.13
CA GLY A 114 11.44 -6.23 -11.13
C GLY A 114 11.23 -7.16 -12.33
N PRO A 115 10.69 -6.64 -13.44
CA PRO A 115 10.44 -5.22 -13.71
C PRO A 115 9.29 -4.65 -12.87
N GLY A 116 9.45 -3.41 -12.39
CA GLY A 116 8.36 -2.67 -11.79
C GLY A 116 7.35 -2.22 -12.86
N ARG A 117 6.06 -2.30 -12.54
CA ARG A 117 4.99 -1.78 -13.40
C ARG A 117 3.89 -1.17 -12.54
N ALA A 118 3.58 0.10 -12.80
CA ALA A 118 2.33 0.70 -12.36
C ALA A 118 1.23 0.42 -13.39
N GLN A 119 -0.01 0.64 -12.97
CA GLN A 119 -1.19 0.36 -13.78
C GLN A 119 -2.21 1.49 -13.62
N SER A 120 -2.79 1.93 -14.74
CA SER A 120 -3.93 2.85 -14.73
C SER A 120 -5.13 2.28 -13.97
N PHE A 121 -6.04 3.13 -13.50
CA PHE A 121 -7.25 2.68 -12.80
C PHE A 121 -8.10 1.67 -13.58
N HIS A 122 -8.10 1.75 -14.91
CA HIS A 122 -8.86 0.85 -15.78
C HIS A 122 -8.09 -0.42 -16.18
N ASN A 123 -6.87 -0.61 -15.69
CA ASN A 123 -6.01 -1.75 -16.03
C ASN A 123 -5.71 -1.92 -17.53
N ASP A 124 -5.79 -0.84 -18.30
CA ASP A 124 -5.60 -0.82 -19.76
C ASP A 124 -4.24 -0.26 -20.21
N ARG A 125 -3.53 0.44 -19.33
CA ARG A 125 -2.24 1.06 -19.61
C ARG A 125 -1.17 0.68 -18.59
N PRO A 126 -0.30 -0.30 -18.90
CA PRO A 126 0.86 -0.58 -18.06
C PRO A 126 1.89 0.55 -18.20
N ILE A 127 2.42 1.03 -17.07
CA ILE A 127 3.45 2.06 -17.02
C ILE A 127 4.73 1.43 -16.46
N PRO A 128 5.82 1.32 -17.24
CA PRO A 128 7.11 0.86 -16.73
C PRO A 128 7.62 1.83 -15.66
N ILE A 129 8.20 1.29 -14.59
CA ILE A 129 8.76 2.06 -13.48
C ILE A 129 10.06 1.41 -13.00
N ASP A 130 10.95 2.21 -12.44
CA ASP A 130 12.18 1.76 -11.78
C ASP A 130 12.07 1.86 -10.26
N TRP A 131 11.33 2.85 -9.74
CA TRP A 131 10.97 2.91 -8.34
C TRP A 131 9.60 3.57 -8.15
N GLN A 132 9.04 3.39 -6.96
CA GLN A 132 7.83 4.05 -6.52
C GLN A 132 8.00 4.58 -5.10
N MET A 133 7.25 5.63 -4.77
CA MET A 133 7.04 6.12 -3.42
C MET A 133 5.59 5.88 -3.03
N HIS A 134 5.36 5.32 -1.84
CA HIS A 134 4.03 5.12 -1.26
C HIS A 134 3.82 6.09 -0.10
N LEU A 135 2.63 6.69 -0.05
CA LEU A 135 2.20 7.60 0.99
C LEU A 135 0.87 7.14 1.58
N VAL A 136 0.81 7.12 2.90
CA VAL A 136 -0.43 6.93 3.66
C VAL A 136 -0.74 8.20 4.44
N GLY A 137 -1.96 8.70 4.27
CA GLY A 137 -2.50 9.89 4.92
C GLY A 137 -4.02 9.93 4.79
N GLY A 138 -4.60 11.11 5.04
CA GLY A 138 -6.02 11.39 4.76
C GLY A 138 -6.99 10.36 5.37
N ILE A 139 -8.01 9.99 4.59
CA ILE A 139 -9.07 9.06 5.02
C ILE A 139 -8.51 7.68 5.32
N VAL A 140 -7.54 7.21 4.52
CA VAL A 140 -6.96 5.87 4.69
C VAL A 140 -6.21 5.78 6.02
N ALA A 141 -5.43 6.79 6.41
CA ALA A 141 -4.78 6.80 7.73
C ALA A 141 -5.78 6.71 8.87
N GLN A 142 -6.92 7.41 8.77
CA GLN A 142 -8.01 7.35 9.76
C GLN A 142 -8.70 5.99 9.78
N MET A 143 -8.88 5.35 8.61
CA MET A 143 -9.44 4.00 8.53
C MET A 143 -8.50 2.98 9.16
N ILE A 144 -7.20 3.07 8.94
CA ILE A 144 -6.21 2.17 9.52
C ILE A 144 -6.22 2.26 11.05
N ASP A 145 -6.30 3.49 11.59
CA ASP A 145 -6.43 3.72 13.03
C ASP A 145 -7.74 3.12 13.58
N PHE A 146 -8.86 3.39 12.92
CA PHE A 146 -10.17 2.85 13.29
C PHE A 146 -10.23 1.31 13.25
N GLU A 147 -9.62 0.70 12.23
CA GLU A 147 -9.60 -0.74 12.02
C GLU A 147 -8.50 -1.44 12.83
N GLY A 148 -7.60 -0.69 13.46
CA GLY A 148 -6.50 -1.23 14.25
C GLY A 148 -5.49 -2.03 13.42
N THR A 149 -5.27 -1.65 12.14
CA THR A 149 -4.42 -2.41 11.21
C THR A 149 -3.05 -1.79 10.91
N ALA A 150 -2.61 -0.81 11.70
CA ALA A 150 -1.36 -0.06 11.45
C ALA A 150 -0.12 -0.95 11.23
N ASP A 151 -0.05 -2.12 11.87
CA ASP A 151 1.09 -3.05 11.79
C ASP A 151 1.35 -3.63 10.39
N VAL A 152 0.38 -3.58 9.47
CA VAL A 152 0.54 -4.06 8.08
C VAL A 152 0.69 -2.94 7.06
N TRP A 153 0.42 -1.70 7.47
CA TRP A 153 0.55 -0.53 6.60
C TRP A 153 1.92 0.13 6.79
N ASP A 154 2.28 0.95 5.81
CA ASP A 154 3.46 1.79 5.87
C ASP A 154 2.97 3.18 6.25
N MET A 155 3.03 3.49 7.56
CA MET A 155 2.45 4.72 8.13
C MET A 155 3.37 5.95 7.98
N HIS A 156 4.39 5.83 7.14
CA HIS A 156 5.35 6.86 6.76
C HIS A 156 5.71 6.67 5.28
N PRO A 157 6.24 7.70 4.61
CA PRO A 157 6.70 7.57 3.23
C PRO A 157 7.71 6.43 3.07
N THR A 158 7.45 5.50 2.16
CA THR A 158 8.36 4.39 1.83
C THR A 158 8.71 4.39 0.35
N LEU A 159 9.90 3.89 0.03
CA LEU A 159 10.33 3.68 -1.34
C LEU A 159 10.47 2.19 -1.65
N THR A 160 10.05 1.82 -2.86
CA THR A 160 10.29 0.50 -3.43
C THR A 160 11.03 0.64 -4.73
N VAL A 161 12.21 0.03 -4.82
CA VAL A 161 13.10 0.07 -5.98
C VAL A 161 13.13 -1.29 -6.65
N TYR A 162 12.85 -1.31 -7.96
CA TYR A 162 12.75 -2.52 -8.76
C TYR A 162 14.03 -2.74 -9.57
N LEU A 163 14.65 -3.90 -9.35
CA LEU A 163 15.91 -4.26 -10.01
C LEU A 163 15.70 -5.37 -11.03
N THR A 164 16.39 -5.26 -12.17
CA THR A 164 16.42 -6.33 -13.18
C THR A 164 17.86 -6.60 -13.58
N GLU A 165 18.16 -7.79 -14.12
CA GLU A 165 19.52 -8.18 -14.50
C GLU A 165 20.22 -7.20 -15.46
N LYS A 166 19.44 -6.49 -16.27
CA LYS A 166 19.91 -5.50 -17.25
C LYS A 166 19.22 -4.14 -17.02
N GLY A 167 18.84 -3.87 -15.78
CA GLY A 167 18.12 -2.66 -15.40
C GLY A 167 18.98 -1.41 -15.51
N ARG A 168 18.31 -0.25 -15.54
CA ARG A 168 18.98 1.06 -15.49
C ARG A 168 19.63 1.35 -14.13
N ILE A 169 19.11 0.72 -13.08
CA ILE A 169 19.65 0.81 -11.73
C ILE A 169 20.68 -0.32 -11.52
N GLN A 170 21.90 0.09 -11.20
CA GLN A 170 23.02 -0.77 -10.84
C GLN A 170 23.21 -0.69 -9.33
N LEU A 171 22.80 -1.74 -8.61
CA LEU A 171 22.74 -1.76 -7.15
C LEU A 171 24.12 -1.50 -6.49
N ASP A 172 25.21 -1.97 -7.10
CA ASP A 172 26.59 -1.74 -6.65
C ASP A 172 27.03 -0.27 -6.72
N LYS A 173 26.29 0.56 -7.46
CA LYS A 173 26.53 2.00 -7.63
C LYS A 173 25.49 2.87 -6.91
N VAL A 174 24.52 2.25 -6.24
CA VAL A 174 23.56 2.99 -5.42
C VAL A 174 24.26 3.50 -4.17
N THR A 175 24.11 4.79 -3.91
CA THR A 175 24.64 5.44 -2.70
C THR A 175 23.50 5.59 -1.70
N LEU A 176 23.59 4.86 -0.60
CA LEU A 176 22.58 4.88 0.46
C LEU A 176 22.95 5.98 1.48
N PRO A 177 22.09 6.99 1.68
CA PRO A 177 22.27 7.96 2.76
C PRO A 177 22.20 7.27 4.13
N GLU A 178 22.92 7.78 5.12
CA GLU A 178 23.03 7.18 6.47
C GLU A 178 21.68 6.99 7.17
N LYS A 179 20.70 7.89 6.93
CA LYS A 179 19.35 7.77 7.50
C LYS A 179 18.49 6.69 6.87
N VAL A 180 18.85 6.21 5.68
CA VAL A 180 18.04 5.25 4.93
C VAL A 180 18.21 3.86 5.50
N THR A 181 17.10 3.27 5.94
CA THR A 181 17.04 1.86 6.33
C THR A 181 16.66 1.02 5.12
N VAL A 182 17.52 0.05 4.79
CA VAL A 182 17.27 -0.87 3.68
C VAL A 182 16.55 -2.11 4.14
N LEU A 183 15.37 -2.36 3.55
CA LEU A 183 14.57 -3.56 3.74
C LEU A 183 14.75 -4.54 2.57
N GLN A 184 14.62 -5.83 2.88
CA GLN A 184 14.64 -6.95 1.95
C GLN A 184 13.26 -7.60 1.90
N MET A 185 12.98 -8.36 0.85
CA MET A 185 11.73 -9.12 0.75
C MET A 185 11.49 -10.06 1.96
N ALA A 186 12.56 -10.56 2.58
CA ALA A 186 12.47 -11.37 3.80
C ALA A 186 11.88 -10.56 4.97
N ASP A 187 12.26 -9.31 5.15
CA ASP A 187 11.76 -8.44 6.22
C ASP A 187 10.25 -8.19 6.05
N LEU A 188 9.80 -7.96 4.81
CA LEU A 188 8.38 -7.80 4.49
C LEU A 188 7.60 -9.09 4.77
N ARG A 189 8.15 -10.25 4.38
CA ARG A 189 7.52 -11.55 4.65
C ARG A 189 7.39 -11.81 6.15
N ASP A 190 8.38 -11.44 6.93
CA ASP A 190 8.34 -11.57 8.39
C ASP A 190 7.30 -10.63 9.01
N LYS A 191 7.22 -9.37 8.56
CA LYS A 191 6.17 -8.41 8.93
C LYS A 191 4.78 -9.02 8.73
N TYR A 192 4.51 -9.52 7.53
CA TYR A 192 3.20 -10.08 7.20
C TYR A 192 2.93 -11.42 7.88
N ARG A 193 3.92 -12.31 8.02
CA ARG A 193 3.73 -13.57 8.76
C ARG A 193 3.38 -13.33 10.22
N LYS A 194 4.01 -12.33 10.86
CA LYS A 194 3.67 -11.90 12.21
C LYS A 194 2.25 -11.33 12.28
N ALA A 195 1.86 -10.51 11.31
CA ALA A 195 0.51 -9.93 11.25
C ALA A 195 -0.60 -10.99 11.08
N LEU A 196 -0.35 -12.09 10.36
CA LEU A 196 -1.26 -13.23 10.25
C LEU A 196 -1.45 -14.03 11.55
N GLN A 197 -0.66 -13.76 12.59
CA GLN A 197 -0.84 -14.37 13.92
C GLN A 197 -1.77 -13.56 14.82
N SER A 198 -2.28 -12.41 14.35
CA SER A 198 -3.20 -11.57 15.10
C SER A 198 -4.56 -12.24 15.24
N ASP A 199 -5.20 -12.11 16.40
CA ASP A 199 -6.60 -12.55 16.58
C ASP A 199 -7.61 -11.58 15.91
N HIS A 200 -7.13 -10.47 15.32
CA HIS A 200 -7.96 -9.45 14.71
C HIS A 200 -8.32 -9.80 13.25
N PRO A 201 -9.60 -10.03 12.88
CA PRO A 201 -9.92 -10.51 11.54
C PRO A 201 -9.55 -9.55 10.40
N ARG A 202 -9.69 -8.22 10.60
CA ARG A 202 -9.19 -7.23 9.62
C ARG A 202 -7.68 -7.30 9.36
N MET A 203 -6.88 -7.68 10.36
CA MET A 203 -5.45 -7.89 10.13
C MET A 203 -5.22 -8.96 9.08
N HIS A 204 -5.97 -10.06 9.10
CA HIS A 204 -5.83 -11.11 8.10
C HIS A 204 -6.17 -10.60 6.69
N ALA A 205 -7.25 -9.84 6.55
CA ALA A 205 -7.68 -9.27 5.27
C ALA A 205 -6.62 -8.35 4.64
N ASP A 206 -6.09 -7.41 5.41
CA ASP A 206 -5.07 -6.48 4.93
C ASP A 206 -3.75 -7.20 4.67
N THR A 207 -3.38 -8.16 5.53
CA THR A 207 -2.12 -8.90 5.39
C THR A 207 -2.07 -9.74 4.12
N VAL A 208 -3.12 -10.52 3.81
CA VAL A 208 -3.13 -11.33 2.58
C VAL A 208 -3.15 -10.46 1.33
N THR A 209 -3.82 -9.31 1.39
CA THR A 209 -3.88 -8.34 0.30
C THR A 209 -2.50 -7.73 0.04
N LYS A 210 -1.77 -7.35 1.09
CA LYS A 210 -0.40 -6.83 1.02
C LYS A 210 0.58 -7.91 0.53
N LEU A 211 0.52 -9.13 1.05
CA LEU A 211 1.33 -10.25 0.55
C LEU A 211 1.12 -10.50 -0.95
N ALA A 212 -0.12 -10.47 -1.42
CA ALA A 212 -0.43 -10.68 -2.84
C ALA A 212 -0.14 -9.46 -3.73
N ALA A 213 -0.01 -8.26 -3.18
CA ALA A 213 0.44 -7.08 -3.92
C ALA A 213 1.97 -7.03 -3.99
N GLU A 214 2.63 -7.38 -2.89
CA GLU A 214 4.07 -7.18 -2.72
C GLU A 214 4.90 -8.43 -3.03
N ASP A 215 4.37 -9.66 -3.01
CA ASP A 215 5.18 -10.87 -3.17
C ASP A 215 4.40 -12.01 -3.86
N ASN A 216 3.79 -11.69 -5.01
CA ASN A 216 2.90 -12.59 -5.75
C ASN A 216 3.59 -13.69 -6.59
N LEU A 217 4.93 -13.72 -6.60
CA LEU A 217 5.71 -14.79 -7.23
C LEU A 217 6.29 -15.78 -6.20
N ASN A 218 6.15 -15.49 -4.90
CA ASN A 218 6.57 -16.39 -3.86
C ASN A 218 5.47 -17.40 -3.50
N ILE A 219 5.65 -18.63 -3.98
CA ILE A 219 4.72 -19.73 -3.75
C ILE A 219 4.50 -20.08 -2.27
N GLU A 220 5.40 -19.69 -1.37
CA GLU A 220 5.23 -19.92 0.07
C GLU A 220 4.09 -19.10 0.67
N ASN A 221 3.68 -18.02 0.00
CA ASN A 221 2.56 -17.19 0.43
C ASN A 221 1.20 -17.84 0.15
N ILE A 222 1.13 -18.77 -0.81
CA ILE A 222 -0.12 -19.43 -1.21
C ILE A 222 -0.80 -20.19 -0.06
N PRO A 223 -0.12 -21.09 0.68
CA PRO A 223 -0.76 -21.78 1.80
C PRO A 223 -1.15 -20.82 2.94
N LEU A 224 -0.39 -19.75 3.16
CA LEU A 224 -0.74 -18.73 4.16
C LEU A 224 -2.05 -18.02 3.81
N ILE A 225 -2.19 -17.61 2.55
CA ILE A 225 -3.40 -16.94 2.05
C ILE A 225 -4.57 -17.93 1.99
N ALA A 226 -4.34 -19.17 1.56
CA ALA A 226 -5.38 -20.20 1.51
C ALA A 226 -5.95 -20.53 2.91
N GLY A 227 -5.13 -20.43 3.96
CA GLY A 227 -5.59 -20.57 5.34
C GLY A 227 -6.70 -19.57 5.73
N VAL A 228 -6.66 -18.36 5.16
CA VAL A 228 -7.63 -17.28 5.43
C VAL A 228 -8.96 -17.49 4.68
N LEU A 229 -9.07 -18.47 3.78
CA LEU A 229 -10.36 -18.83 3.15
C LEU A 229 -11.39 -19.36 4.16
N LYS A 230 -10.94 -19.79 5.35
CA LYS A 230 -11.78 -20.31 6.44
C LYS A 230 -11.94 -19.32 7.59
N ASP A 231 -11.53 -18.06 7.37
CA ASP A 231 -11.68 -17.02 8.38
C ASP A 231 -13.16 -16.80 8.73
N ASN A 232 -13.44 -16.46 9.98
CA ASN A 232 -14.79 -16.13 10.44
C ASN A 232 -15.30 -14.84 9.78
N ASP A 233 -14.41 -13.88 9.53
CA ASP A 233 -14.74 -12.64 8.85
C ASP A 233 -14.91 -12.85 7.34
N VAL A 234 -16.08 -12.44 6.84
CA VAL A 234 -16.44 -12.55 5.42
C VAL A 234 -15.48 -11.73 4.56
N TYR A 235 -15.06 -10.56 5.04
CA TYR A 235 -14.16 -9.68 4.30
C TYR A 235 -12.76 -10.29 4.15
N ALA A 236 -12.20 -10.86 5.22
CA ALA A 236 -10.96 -11.63 5.17
C ALA A 236 -11.01 -12.77 4.14
N ARG A 237 -12.12 -13.54 4.10
CA ARG A 237 -12.32 -14.59 3.09
C ARG A 237 -12.33 -14.05 1.66
N ILE A 238 -13.02 -12.93 1.41
CA ILE A 238 -13.04 -12.28 0.10
C ILE A 238 -11.63 -11.84 -0.31
N CYS A 239 -10.89 -11.19 0.60
CA CYS A 239 -9.51 -10.76 0.34
C CYS A 239 -8.60 -11.95 0.04
N ALA A 240 -8.72 -13.06 0.76
CA ALA A 240 -7.97 -14.29 0.50
C ALA A 240 -8.26 -14.86 -0.90
N VAL A 241 -9.55 -14.96 -1.27
CA VAL A 241 -9.98 -15.43 -2.60
C VAL A 241 -9.38 -14.58 -3.72
N VAL A 242 -9.48 -13.25 -3.61
CA VAL A 242 -8.97 -12.30 -4.61
C VAL A 242 -7.44 -12.37 -4.67
N SER A 243 -6.79 -12.47 -3.51
CA SER A 243 -5.35 -12.57 -3.38
C SER A 243 -4.80 -13.82 -4.06
N LEU A 244 -5.39 -14.99 -3.85
CA LEU A 244 -5.00 -16.22 -4.58
C LEU A 244 -5.14 -16.07 -6.09
N GLY A 245 -6.15 -15.33 -6.56
CA GLY A 245 -6.32 -15.05 -7.99
C GLY A 245 -5.18 -14.23 -8.59
N ARG A 246 -4.50 -13.38 -7.80
CA ARG A 246 -3.34 -12.59 -8.23
C ARG A 246 -2.08 -13.43 -8.45
N PHE A 247 -1.98 -14.59 -7.80
CA PHE A 247 -0.89 -15.54 -8.03
C PHE A 247 -1.03 -16.29 -9.36
N GLY A 248 -2.19 -16.19 -10.03
CA GLY A 248 -2.42 -16.82 -11.33
C GLY A 248 -2.14 -18.32 -11.28
N ALA A 249 -1.37 -18.84 -12.23
CA ALA A 249 -1.12 -20.27 -12.37
C ALA A 249 -0.37 -20.87 -11.15
N LEU A 250 0.28 -20.06 -10.32
CA LEU A 250 0.99 -20.52 -9.13
C LEU A 250 0.02 -21.02 -8.07
N ALA A 251 -1.16 -20.42 -7.95
CA ALA A 251 -2.18 -20.82 -6.97
C ALA A 251 -3.00 -22.05 -7.38
N LYS A 252 -2.55 -22.84 -8.37
CA LYS A 252 -3.21 -24.10 -8.77
C LYS A 252 -3.37 -25.08 -7.61
N SER A 253 -2.43 -25.10 -6.66
CA SER A 253 -2.52 -25.94 -5.45
C SER A 253 -3.68 -25.56 -4.53
N ALA A 254 -4.17 -24.31 -4.59
CA ALA A 254 -5.29 -23.82 -3.80
C ALA A 254 -6.67 -23.98 -4.48
N LEU A 255 -6.71 -24.63 -5.66
CA LEU A 255 -7.96 -24.85 -6.39
C LEU A 255 -9.00 -25.66 -5.59
N PRO A 256 -8.65 -26.71 -4.81
CA PRO A 256 -9.63 -27.42 -3.99
C PRO A 256 -10.34 -26.50 -2.97
N GLU A 257 -9.59 -25.66 -2.26
CA GLU A 257 -10.12 -24.72 -1.27
C GLU A 257 -10.94 -23.61 -1.95
N LEU A 258 -10.51 -23.14 -3.12
CA LEU A 258 -11.30 -22.18 -3.90
C LEU A 258 -12.59 -22.80 -4.45
N GLN A 259 -12.59 -24.08 -4.82
CA GLN A 259 -13.79 -24.78 -5.24
C GLN A 259 -14.80 -24.91 -4.09
N GLU A 260 -14.32 -25.14 -2.86
CA GLU A 260 -15.15 -25.08 -1.65
C GLU A 260 -15.71 -23.66 -1.45
N ALA A 261 -14.86 -22.63 -1.49
CA ALA A 261 -15.29 -21.22 -1.37
C ALA A 261 -16.30 -20.81 -2.46
N SER A 262 -16.21 -21.38 -3.66
CA SER A 262 -17.17 -21.14 -4.76
C SER A 262 -18.58 -21.63 -4.46
N ARG A 263 -18.76 -22.46 -3.43
CA ARG A 263 -20.03 -22.98 -2.93
C ARG A 263 -20.49 -22.30 -1.63
N SER A 264 -19.76 -21.28 -1.19
CA SER A 264 -20.14 -20.45 -0.03
C SER A 264 -21.58 -19.94 -0.17
N GLU A 265 -22.31 -19.90 0.94
CA GLU A 265 -23.63 -19.26 1.02
C GLU A 265 -23.53 -17.75 0.85
N ASP A 266 -22.39 -17.15 1.24
CA ASP A 266 -22.09 -15.77 0.93
C ASP A 266 -21.86 -15.61 -0.58
N HIS A 267 -22.76 -14.85 -1.21
CA HIS A 267 -22.76 -14.64 -2.65
C HIS A 267 -21.49 -13.95 -3.16
N GLN A 268 -20.91 -13.02 -2.38
CA GLN A 268 -19.72 -12.30 -2.79
C GLN A 268 -18.50 -13.22 -2.76
N VAL A 269 -18.33 -14.01 -1.69
CA VAL A 269 -17.28 -15.05 -1.62
C VAL A 269 -17.42 -16.03 -2.77
N SER A 270 -18.62 -16.55 -3.02
CA SER A 270 -18.88 -17.50 -4.11
C SER A 270 -18.54 -16.92 -5.49
N ALA A 271 -18.97 -15.68 -5.77
CA ALA A 271 -18.73 -15.00 -7.04
C ALA A 271 -17.23 -14.72 -7.25
N CYS A 272 -16.55 -14.17 -6.23
CA CYS A 272 -15.12 -13.93 -6.28
C CYS A 272 -14.32 -15.22 -6.48
N ALA A 273 -14.73 -16.32 -5.86
CA ALA A 273 -14.02 -17.60 -5.96
C ALA A 273 -14.11 -18.18 -7.38
N LYS A 274 -15.27 -18.12 -8.02
CA LYS A 274 -15.44 -18.53 -9.42
C LYS A 274 -14.55 -17.73 -10.36
N GLU A 275 -14.47 -16.41 -10.16
CA GLU A 275 -13.60 -15.56 -10.97
C GLU A 275 -12.11 -15.83 -10.70
N SER A 276 -11.73 -16.04 -9.44
CA SER A 276 -10.35 -16.39 -9.05
C SER A 276 -9.92 -17.73 -9.67
N ILE A 277 -10.77 -18.76 -9.62
CA ILE A 277 -10.54 -20.05 -10.27
C ILE A 277 -10.32 -19.87 -11.78
N LYS A 278 -11.15 -19.05 -12.43
CA LYS A 278 -11.01 -18.75 -13.87
C LYS A 278 -9.66 -18.08 -14.17
N LYS A 279 -9.24 -17.11 -13.34
CA LYS A 279 -7.93 -16.45 -13.48
C LYS A 279 -6.79 -17.45 -13.31
N ILE A 280 -6.82 -18.28 -12.28
CA ILE A 280 -5.78 -19.30 -12.00
C ILE A 280 -5.69 -20.33 -13.13
N THR A 281 -6.83 -20.79 -13.65
CA THR A 281 -6.89 -21.82 -14.69
C THR A 281 -6.38 -21.31 -16.04
N ASN A 282 -6.67 -20.04 -16.38
CA ASN A 282 -6.31 -19.45 -17.66
C ASN A 282 -5.00 -18.65 -17.64
N ALA A 283 -4.36 -18.54 -16.47
CA ALA A 283 -3.11 -17.80 -16.34
C ALA A 283 -1.95 -18.51 -17.07
N PRO A 284 -1.01 -17.75 -17.64
CA PRO A 284 0.20 -18.31 -18.23
C PRO A 284 1.06 -19.00 -17.16
N ASP A 285 1.94 -19.89 -17.60
CA ASP A 285 3.01 -20.42 -16.77
C ASP A 285 3.98 -19.28 -16.39
N LEU A 286 4.37 -19.22 -15.12
CA LEU A 286 5.24 -18.20 -14.52
C LEU A 286 6.58 -18.80 -14.04
N THR A 287 6.92 -20.02 -14.47
CA THR A 287 8.16 -20.71 -14.06
C THR A 287 9.41 -19.86 -14.35
N ASP A 288 9.50 -19.30 -15.55
CA ASP A 288 10.63 -18.44 -15.94
C ASP A 288 10.68 -17.13 -15.13
N ASP A 289 9.50 -16.56 -14.82
CA ASP A 289 9.40 -15.35 -13.99
C ASP A 289 9.86 -15.63 -12.55
N ILE A 290 9.50 -16.78 -11.98
CA ILE A 290 9.96 -17.20 -10.64
C ILE A 290 11.48 -17.37 -10.62
N GLU A 291 12.05 -18.08 -11.59
CA GLU A 291 13.49 -18.32 -11.64
C GLU A 291 14.25 -16.99 -11.72
N ARG A 292 13.79 -16.08 -12.59
CA ARG A 292 14.34 -14.72 -12.70
C ARG A 292 14.20 -13.95 -11.40
N PHE A 293 13.02 -13.96 -10.79
CA PHE A 293 12.75 -13.27 -9.52
C PHE A 293 13.69 -13.74 -8.42
N ARG A 294 13.79 -15.06 -8.21
CA ARG A 294 14.67 -15.67 -7.20
C ARG A 294 16.13 -15.33 -7.41
N LYS A 295 16.60 -15.34 -8.66
CA LYS A 295 17.99 -15.00 -8.98
C LYS A 295 18.31 -13.54 -8.64
N ILE A 296 17.40 -12.62 -8.97
CA ILE A 296 17.58 -11.20 -8.63
C ILE A 296 17.51 -11.00 -7.12
N GLU A 297 16.55 -11.62 -6.43
CA GLU A 297 16.42 -11.54 -4.97
C GLU A 297 17.71 -12.03 -4.28
N ALA A 298 18.24 -13.18 -4.69
CA ALA A 298 19.51 -13.70 -4.16
C ALA A 298 20.70 -12.76 -4.45
N HIS A 299 20.71 -12.07 -5.59
CA HIS A 299 21.73 -11.08 -5.92
C HIS A 299 21.65 -9.84 -5.02
N ILE A 300 20.43 -9.32 -4.80
CA ILE A 300 20.16 -8.21 -3.88
C ILE A 300 20.66 -8.58 -2.48
N ASP A 301 20.25 -9.74 -1.97
CA ASP A 301 20.64 -10.23 -0.66
C ASP A 301 22.16 -10.38 -0.51
N GLY A 302 22.83 -10.87 -1.55
CA GLY A 302 24.28 -11.01 -1.58
C GLY A 302 25.00 -9.66 -1.47
N LEU A 303 24.58 -8.68 -2.28
CA LEU A 303 25.18 -7.35 -2.27
C LEU A 303 24.95 -6.61 -0.96
N LEU A 304 23.73 -6.64 -0.41
CA LEU A 304 23.42 -5.97 0.86
C LEU A 304 24.17 -6.60 2.04
N LYS A 305 24.33 -7.93 2.07
CA LYS A 305 25.16 -8.61 3.08
C LYS A 305 26.63 -8.19 2.99
N GLN A 306 27.18 -8.04 1.79
CA GLN A 306 28.55 -7.57 1.58
C GLN A 306 28.73 -6.11 2.02
N ALA A 307 27.75 -5.25 1.75
CA ALA A 307 27.80 -3.85 2.19
C ALA A 307 27.84 -3.74 3.72
N ARG A 308 26.94 -4.45 4.42
CA ARG A 308 26.86 -4.47 5.89
C ARG A 308 28.14 -5.01 6.55
N SER A 309 28.74 -6.06 5.99
CA SER A 309 29.99 -6.62 6.54
C SER A 309 31.20 -5.70 6.32
N GLY A 310 31.29 -5.06 5.15
CA GLY A 310 32.33 -4.08 4.84
C GLY A 310 32.25 -2.84 5.73
N GLU A 311 31.05 -2.37 6.05
CA GLU A 311 30.82 -1.27 6.98
C GLU A 311 31.22 -1.64 8.41
N SER A 312 30.78 -2.81 8.90
CA SER A 312 31.16 -3.32 10.22
C SER A 312 32.69 -3.41 10.39
N ALA A 313 33.40 -3.93 9.38
CA ALA A 313 34.87 -4.01 9.40
C ALA A 313 35.55 -2.63 9.41
N ARG A 314 34.97 -1.61 8.75
CA ARG A 314 35.48 -0.22 8.78
C ARG A 314 35.27 0.43 10.15
N LEU A 315 34.11 0.21 10.77
CA LEU A 315 33.80 0.72 12.12
C LEU A 315 34.73 0.14 13.18
N GLU A 316 35.02 -1.16 13.13
CA GLU A 316 35.98 -1.84 14.03
C GLU A 316 37.41 -1.30 13.87
N GLN A 317 37.84 -1.02 12.64
CA GLN A 317 39.15 -0.41 12.37
C GLN A 317 39.25 1.02 12.90
N LYS A 318 38.17 1.81 12.77
CA LYS A 318 38.11 3.19 13.27
C LYS A 318 38.15 3.25 14.80
N THR A 319 37.35 2.43 15.48
CA THR A 319 37.39 2.32 16.96
C THR A 319 38.74 1.82 17.47
N SER A 320 39.36 0.86 16.77
CA SER A 320 40.71 0.38 17.12
C SER A 320 41.81 1.44 16.94
N ALA A 321 41.63 2.37 15.99
CA ALA A 321 42.56 3.48 15.76
C ALA A 321 42.36 4.63 16.76
N GLU A 322 41.15 4.87 17.25
CA GLU A 322 40.83 5.91 18.25
C GLU A 322 41.17 5.47 19.69
N THR A 323 41.35 4.17 19.93
CA THR A 323 41.70 3.61 21.26
C THR A 323 43.21 3.38 21.46
N ARG A 324 44.06 3.77 20.49
CA ARG A 324 45.53 3.69 20.55
C ARG A 324 46.16 5.07 20.65
#